data_AF-A0A1G1B1M0-F1
#
_entry.id   AF-A0A1G1B1M0-F1
#
_cell.length_a   1.000
_cell.length_b   1.000
_cell.length_c   1.000
_cell.angle_alpha   90.00
_cell.angle_beta   90.00
_cell.angle_gamma   90.00
#
_symmetry.space_group_name_H-M   'P 1'
#
loop_
_entity.id
_entity.type
_entity.pdbx_description
1 polymer ?
#
loop_
_entity_poly.entity_id
_entity_poly.type
_entity_poly.pdbx_seq_one_letter_code
_entity_poly.pdbx_strand_id
1 'polypeptide(L)'
;MKYQVNSNIIAANVDAESIASAGNCQSEEEMAVLTLYDNGLICECNKAAASLLDCLPNKLTWQPISKFLPWLAETPLMQGANINPNLRFLSHIGYSFEVISMSGVHFACTLFFNEIESFGRHHLRLIFRPITPEYTVV
;
A
#
# COMPACT_ATOMS: atom_id res chain seq x y z
N MET A 1 12.67 45.48 54.24
CA MET A 1 11.37 44.76 54.25
C MET A 1 11.52 43.51 53.38
N LYS A 2 11.22 42.35 53.96
CA LYS A 2 11.26 41.02 53.34
C LYS A 2 9.94 40.79 52.60
N TYR A 3 9.96 40.13 51.43
CA TYR A 3 8.89 39.21 51.03
C TYR A 3 9.46 38.10 50.13
N GLN A 4 9.34 36.86 50.60
CA GLN A 4 9.43 35.62 49.81
C GLN A 4 8.11 35.44 49.06
N VAL A 5 8.15 34.83 47.87
CA VAL A 5 6.97 34.15 47.30
C VAL A 5 7.35 32.79 46.73
N ASN A 6 6.95 31.79 47.52
CA ASN A 6 6.59 30.39 47.30
C ASN A 6 6.77 29.71 45.93
N SER A 7 7.39 28.53 46.00
CA SER A 7 7.12 27.38 45.15
C SER A 7 5.69 26.85 45.42
N ASN A 8 4.88 26.67 44.37
CA ASN A 8 3.82 25.67 44.32
C ASN A 8 3.53 25.30 42.84
N ILE A 9 3.71 24.02 42.55
CA ILE A 9 3.25 23.27 41.37
C ILE A 9 1.72 23.34 41.30
N ILE A 10 1.10 23.50 40.11
CA ILE A 10 0.01 22.66 39.53
C ILE A 10 -0.09 22.92 38.01
N ALA A 11 -0.25 21.83 37.27
CA ALA A 11 -0.37 21.66 35.82
C ALA A 11 -1.48 22.46 35.12
N ALA A 12 -1.26 22.77 33.83
CA ALA A 12 -2.19 22.45 32.75
C ALA A 12 -1.63 22.86 31.37
N ASN A 13 -1.91 22.00 30.39
CA ASN A 13 -1.64 22.08 28.96
C ASN A 13 -2.07 23.39 28.28
N VAL A 14 -1.53 23.64 27.07
CA VAL A 14 -2.27 23.68 25.79
C VAL A 14 -1.42 24.39 24.73
N ASP A 15 -0.84 23.56 23.86
CA ASP A 15 -0.95 23.57 22.40
C ASP A 15 -0.58 24.83 21.60
N ALA A 16 0.53 24.71 20.88
CA ALA A 16 0.67 25.25 19.53
C ALA A 16 1.41 24.20 18.68
N GLU A 17 0.72 23.09 18.42
CA GLU A 17 1.24 21.99 17.62
C GLU A 17 1.23 22.40 16.13
N SER A 18 2.45 22.52 15.58
CA SER A 18 2.72 22.63 14.16
C SER A 18 2.14 21.43 13.43
N ILE A 19 1.07 21.63 12.65
CA ILE A 19 0.56 20.62 11.72
C ILE A 19 1.53 20.51 10.55
N ALA A 20 2.67 19.87 10.79
CA ALA A 20 3.41 19.17 9.75
C ALA A 20 2.68 17.84 9.56
N SER A 21 2.01 17.69 8.42
CA SER A 21 1.45 16.42 7.98
C SER A 21 2.54 15.36 8.08
N ALA A 22 2.45 14.54 9.12
CA ALA A 22 3.24 13.33 9.26
C ALA A 22 2.74 12.41 8.15
N GLY A 23 3.36 12.53 6.97
CA GLY A 23 3.39 11.43 6.02
C GLY A 23 3.93 10.24 6.79
N ASN A 24 3.02 9.35 7.19
CA ASN A 24 3.37 8.12 7.87
C ASN A 24 4.20 7.31 6.87
N CYS A 25 5.52 7.47 6.92
CA CYS A 25 6.48 6.67 6.18
C CYS A 25 6.48 5.29 6.82
N GLN A 26 5.40 4.55 6.60
CA GLN A 26 5.32 3.14 6.95
C GLN A 26 6.52 2.46 6.30
N SER A 27 7.25 1.69 7.10
CA SER A 27 8.35 0.90 6.58
C SER A 27 7.84 -0.04 5.48
N GLU A 28 8.69 -0.42 4.52
CA GLU A 28 8.30 -1.38 3.46
C GLU A 28 7.84 -2.74 4.02
N GLU A 29 8.13 -3.02 5.29
CA GLU A 29 7.67 -4.22 6.00
C GLU A 29 6.19 -4.15 6.39
N GLU A 30 5.63 -2.94 6.56
CA GLU A 30 4.22 -2.72 6.89
C GLU A 30 3.33 -2.66 5.64
N MET A 31 3.84 -2.18 4.52
CA MET A 31 3.07 -2.09 3.28
C MET A 31 3.02 -3.44 2.56
N ALA A 32 1.86 -3.83 2.05
CA ALA A 32 1.73 -5.02 1.22
C ALA A 32 2.31 -4.77 -0.17
N VAL A 33 3.38 -5.50 -0.54
CA VAL A 33 4.13 -5.30 -1.79
C VAL A 33 4.31 -6.60 -2.55
N LEU A 34 4.02 -6.54 -3.86
CA LEU A 34 4.37 -7.56 -4.85
C LEU A 34 5.33 -6.99 -5.90
N THR A 35 6.23 -7.84 -6.39
CA THR A 35 7.01 -7.58 -7.60
C THR A 35 6.55 -8.53 -8.69
N LEU A 36 6.21 -7.99 -9.87
CA LEU A 36 5.71 -8.73 -11.00
C LEU A 36 6.70 -8.67 -12.17
N TYR A 37 6.71 -9.74 -12.96
CA TYR A 37 7.22 -9.70 -14.34
C TYR A 37 6.27 -8.89 -15.23
N ASP A 38 6.76 -8.51 -16.41
CA ASP A 38 6.01 -7.78 -17.45
C ASP A 38 4.71 -8.49 -17.88
N ASN A 39 4.71 -9.83 -17.86
CA ASN A 39 3.56 -10.67 -18.15
C ASN A 39 2.56 -10.81 -16.98
N GLY A 40 2.81 -10.14 -15.85
CA GLY A 40 1.93 -10.15 -14.68
C GLY A 40 2.07 -11.36 -13.76
N LEU A 41 3.09 -12.20 -13.95
CA LEU A 41 3.44 -13.24 -12.98
C LEU A 41 4.14 -12.63 -11.77
N ILE A 42 3.74 -13.06 -10.57
CA ILE A 42 4.37 -12.65 -9.31
C ILE A 42 5.77 -13.27 -9.21
N CYS A 43 6.80 -12.44 -9.09
CA CYS A 43 8.18 -12.85 -8.85
C CYS A 43 8.51 -12.84 -7.35
N GLU A 44 8.13 -11.77 -6.66
CA GLU A 44 8.41 -11.60 -5.23
C GLU A 44 7.18 -11.10 -4.48
N CYS A 45 7.08 -11.47 -3.21
CA CYS A 45 6.00 -11.11 -2.32
C CYS A 45 6.55 -10.93 -0.91
N ASN A 46 6.27 -9.80 -0.28
CA ASN A 46 6.61 -9.62 1.13
C ASN A 46 5.56 -10.27 2.04
N LYS A 47 5.85 -10.34 3.35
CA LYS A 47 4.94 -10.97 4.33
C LYS A 47 3.59 -10.26 4.41
N ALA A 48 3.57 -8.93 4.33
CA ALA A 48 2.35 -8.15 4.40
C ALA A 48 1.40 -8.44 3.22
N ALA A 49 1.90 -8.53 1.99
CA ALA A 49 1.10 -8.93 0.84
C ALA A 49 0.59 -10.37 0.94
N ALA A 50 1.43 -11.28 1.43
CA ALA A 50 1.05 -12.67 1.64
C ALA A 50 -0.11 -12.79 2.65
N SER A 51 0.00 -12.10 3.79
CA SER A 51 -1.08 -12.02 4.78
C SER A 51 -2.34 -11.36 4.23
N LEU A 52 -2.20 -10.26 3.48
CA LEU A 52 -3.35 -9.55 2.88
C LEU A 52 -4.11 -10.41 1.87
N LEU A 53 -3.39 -11.19 1.05
CA LEU A 53 -3.96 -12.06 0.03
C LEU A 53 -4.34 -13.45 0.56
N ASP A 54 -4.25 -13.65 1.88
CA ASP A 54 -4.54 -14.92 2.57
C ASP A 54 -3.78 -16.12 1.96
N CYS A 55 -2.49 -15.92 1.71
CA CYS A 55 -1.66 -16.90 1.04
C CYS A 55 -0.24 -16.97 1.64
N LEU A 56 0.44 -18.10 1.49
CA LEU A 56 1.85 -18.21 1.84
C LEU A 56 2.71 -17.57 0.73
N PRO A 57 3.81 -16.86 1.05
CA PRO A 57 4.65 -16.20 0.03
C PRO A 57 5.11 -17.15 -1.09
N ASN A 58 5.51 -18.37 -0.72
CA ASN A 58 5.98 -19.40 -1.66
C ASN A 58 4.86 -19.97 -2.56
N LYS A 59 3.59 -19.74 -2.23
CA LYS A 59 2.43 -20.10 -3.05
C LYS A 59 1.97 -18.95 -3.95
N LEU A 60 2.42 -17.73 -3.68
CA LEU A 60 2.14 -16.55 -4.50
C LEU A 60 3.09 -16.43 -5.69
N THR A 61 4.37 -16.76 -5.51
CA THR A 61 5.33 -16.74 -6.62
C THR A 61 4.85 -17.61 -7.78
N TRP A 62 5.04 -17.12 -9.01
CA TRP A 62 4.57 -17.70 -10.27
C TRP A 62 3.05 -17.74 -10.47
N GLN A 63 2.25 -17.18 -9.56
CA GLN A 63 0.83 -16.98 -9.82
C GLN A 63 0.61 -15.73 -10.67
N PRO A 64 -0.37 -15.74 -11.60
CA PRO A 64 -0.76 -14.54 -12.31
C PRO A 64 -1.47 -13.56 -11.37
N ILE A 65 -1.14 -12.27 -11.44
CA ILE A 65 -1.78 -11.24 -10.63
C ILE A 65 -3.28 -11.13 -10.88
N SER A 66 -3.74 -11.51 -12.08
CA SER A 66 -5.15 -11.54 -12.45
C SER A 66 -5.99 -12.49 -11.61
N LYS A 67 -5.37 -13.43 -10.88
CA LYS A 67 -6.05 -14.26 -9.89
C LYS A 67 -6.62 -13.43 -8.72
N PHE A 68 -5.93 -12.36 -8.33
CA PHE A 68 -6.32 -11.47 -7.23
C PHE A 68 -6.95 -10.18 -7.74
N LEU A 69 -6.62 -9.77 -8.96
CA LEU A 69 -7.12 -8.58 -9.63
C LEU A 69 -7.68 -8.96 -11.01
N PRO A 70 -8.89 -9.55 -11.11
CA PRO A 70 -9.40 -10.10 -12.36
C PRO A 70 -9.43 -9.13 -13.54
N TRP A 71 -9.65 -7.84 -13.28
CA TRP A 71 -9.63 -6.78 -14.29
C TRP A 71 -8.26 -6.61 -14.99
N LEU A 72 -7.17 -7.07 -14.36
CA LEU A 72 -5.84 -7.11 -14.98
C LEU A 72 -5.68 -8.26 -15.98
N ALA A 73 -6.61 -9.21 -16.08
CA ALA A 73 -6.53 -10.28 -17.08
C ALA A 73 -6.55 -9.75 -18.52
N GLU A 74 -7.27 -8.66 -18.75
CA GLU A 74 -7.43 -8.02 -20.06
C GLU A 74 -6.70 -6.67 -20.17
N THR A 75 -6.03 -6.23 -19.09
CA THR A 75 -5.33 -4.95 -19.05
C THR A 75 -3.83 -5.16 -19.18
N PRO A 76 -3.18 -4.66 -20.25
CA PRO A 76 -1.73 -4.71 -20.38
C PRO A 76 -1.06 -3.96 -19.22
N LEU A 77 -0.09 -4.59 -18.56
CA LEU A 77 0.69 -3.96 -17.49
C LEU A 77 1.73 -2.97 -18.03
N MET A 78 2.26 -3.26 -19.21
CA MET A 78 3.31 -2.49 -19.87
C MET A 78 2.81 -1.96 -21.22
N GLN A 79 3.30 -0.79 -21.61
CA GLN A 79 3.12 -0.20 -22.94
C GLN A 79 4.50 0.16 -23.51
N GLY A 80 5.05 -0.73 -24.34
CA GLY A 80 6.43 -0.65 -24.78
C GLY A 80 7.39 -0.90 -23.61
N ALA A 81 8.33 0.02 -23.37
CA ALA A 81 9.29 -0.09 -22.27
C ALA A 81 8.77 0.47 -20.92
N ASN A 82 7.61 1.14 -20.91
CA ASN A 82 7.10 1.81 -19.72
C ASN A 82 5.86 1.09 -19.18
N ILE A 83 5.52 1.32 -17.91
CA ILE A 83 4.23 0.93 -17.34
C ILE A 83 3.09 1.55 -18.15
N ASN A 84 1.99 0.81 -18.30
CA ASN A 84 0.76 1.32 -18.90
C ASN A 84 0.32 2.62 -18.18
N PRO A 85 0.26 3.77 -18.89
CA PRO A 85 -0.02 5.06 -18.28
C PRO A 85 -1.40 5.13 -17.62
N ASN A 86 -2.35 4.28 -18.06
CA ASN A 86 -3.65 4.15 -17.41
C ASN A 86 -3.51 3.67 -15.96
N LEU A 87 -2.66 2.66 -15.70
CA LEU A 87 -2.42 2.15 -14.35
C LEU A 87 -1.85 3.23 -13.44
N ARG A 88 -0.89 4.02 -13.95
CA ARG A 88 -0.32 5.16 -13.22
C ARG A 88 -1.36 6.24 -12.93
N PHE A 89 -2.23 6.54 -13.88
CA PHE A 89 -3.32 7.48 -13.70
C PHE A 89 -4.30 7.01 -12.61
N LEU A 90 -4.71 5.74 -12.64
CA LEU A 90 -5.60 5.16 -11.64
C LEU A 90 -4.99 5.20 -10.23
N SER A 91 -3.70 4.91 -10.09
CA SER A 91 -2.99 5.11 -8.83
C SER A 91 -3.00 6.56 -8.36
N HIS A 92 -2.76 7.50 -9.28
CA HIS A 92 -2.66 8.93 -8.95
C HIS A 92 -3.98 9.50 -8.43
N ILE A 93 -5.12 9.07 -8.98
CA ILE A 93 -6.44 9.51 -8.52
C ILE A 93 -6.95 8.73 -7.30
N GLY A 94 -6.18 7.77 -6.78
CA GLY A 94 -6.59 6.93 -5.66
C GLY A 94 -7.77 6.01 -5.98
N TYR A 95 -7.84 5.49 -7.22
CA TYR A 95 -8.93 4.62 -7.63
C TYR A 95 -9.03 3.38 -6.73
N SER A 96 -10.25 3.04 -6.34
CA SER A 96 -10.54 1.86 -5.52
C SER A 96 -10.74 0.64 -6.41
N PHE A 97 -9.90 -0.36 -6.21
CA PHE A 97 -9.94 -1.63 -6.90
C PHE A 97 -10.52 -2.71 -5.98
N GLU A 98 -11.34 -3.57 -6.55
CA GLU A 98 -11.70 -4.83 -5.91
C GLU A 98 -10.53 -5.82 -6.02
N VAL A 99 -10.18 -6.42 -4.88
CA VAL A 99 -9.18 -7.49 -4.74
C VAL A 99 -9.88 -8.73 -4.21
N ILE A 100 -9.55 -9.89 -4.77
CA ILE A 100 -10.04 -11.20 -4.33
C ILE A 100 -8.87 -11.94 -3.67
N SER A 101 -8.98 -12.28 -2.39
CA SER A 101 -7.98 -13.08 -1.67
C SER A 101 -7.93 -14.52 -2.20
N MET A 102 -6.92 -15.30 -1.81
CA MET A 102 -6.86 -16.73 -2.13
C MET A 102 -8.04 -17.53 -1.56
N SER A 103 -8.60 -17.10 -0.43
CA SER A 103 -9.82 -17.68 0.16
C SER A 103 -11.11 -17.22 -0.51
N GLY A 104 -11.04 -16.31 -1.49
CA GLY A 104 -12.20 -15.77 -2.19
C GLY A 104 -12.88 -14.61 -1.45
N VAL A 105 -12.22 -13.99 -0.46
CA VAL A 105 -12.74 -12.79 0.21
C VAL A 105 -12.50 -11.59 -0.68
N HIS A 106 -13.55 -10.80 -0.91
CA HIS A 106 -13.49 -9.56 -1.67
C HIS A 106 -13.25 -8.38 -0.74
N PHE A 107 -12.32 -7.50 -1.11
CA PHE A 107 -12.05 -6.27 -0.38
C PHE A 107 -11.56 -5.15 -1.30
N ALA A 108 -11.70 -3.91 -0.84
CA ALA A 108 -11.32 -2.73 -1.59
C ALA A 108 -9.88 -2.30 -1.25
N CYS A 109 -9.09 -1.98 -2.27
CA CYS A 109 -7.75 -1.43 -2.13
C CYS A 109 -7.52 -0.26 -3.06
N THR A 110 -6.72 0.72 -2.61
CA THR A 110 -5.97 1.55 -3.55
C THR A 110 -4.69 0.83 -3.94
N LEU A 111 -4.33 0.90 -5.22
CA LEU A 111 -3.16 0.22 -5.79
C LEU A 111 -2.18 1.24 -6.34
N PHE A 112 -0.89 1.03 -6.07
CA PHE A 112 0.19 1.85 -6.62
C PHE A 112 1.09 1.00 -7.51
N PHE A 113 1.18 1.39 -8.77
CA PHE A 113 2.02 0.75 -9.79
C PHE A 113 3.30 1.57 -9.97
N ASN A 114 4.45 0.97 -9.67
CA ASN A 114 5.76 1.61 -9.80
C ASN A 114 6.70 0.73 -10.61
N GLU A 115 7.54 1.36 -11.42
CA GLU A 115 8.57 0.66 -12.19
C GLU A 115 9.80 0.52 -11.32
N ILE A 116 10.41 -0.67 -11.34
CA ILE A 116 11.72 -0.88 -10.75
C ILE A 116 12.63 -1.54 -11.78
N GLU A 117 13.87 -1.08 -11.83
CA GLU A 117 14.92 -1.69 -12.64
C GLU A 117 15.81 -2.53 -11.73
N SER A 118 16.00 -3.80 -12.09
CA SER A 118 16.93 -4.69 -11.39
C SER A 118 17.72 -5.50 -12.41
N PHE A 119 19.05 -5.32 -12.42
CA PHE A 119 19.96 -5.98 -13.36
C PHE A 119 19.55 -5.85 -14.84
N GLY A 120 19.07 -4.66 -15.24
CA GLY A 120 18.62 -4.38 -16.61
C GLY A 120 17.28 -5.04 -16.98
N ARG A 121 16.53 -5.57 -16.01
CA ARG A 121 15.17 -6.09 -16.19
C ARG A 121 14.17 -5.14 -15.51
N HIS A 122 13.19 -4.71 -16.29
CA HIS A 122 12.05 -3.95 -15.82
C HIS A 122 11.09 -4.88 -15.08
N HIS A 123 10.82 -4.58 -13.82
CA HIS A 123 9.78 -5.24 -13.04
C HIS A 123 8.74 -4.22 -12.62
N LEU A 124 7.52 -4.69 -12.41
CA LEU A 124 6.44 -3.89 -11.89
C LEU A 124 6.32 -4.13 -10.39
N ARG A 125 6.48 -3.08 -9.59
CA ARG A 125 6.19 -3.10 -8.16
C ARG A 125 4.75 -2.65 -7.93
N LEU A 126 3.97 -3.52 -7.32
CA LEU A 126 2.57 -3.29 -6.97
C LEU A 126 2.46 -3.17 -5.45
N ILE A 127 1.92 -2.05 -4.99
CA ILE A 127 1.70 -1.79 -3.56
C ILE A 127 0.19 -1.76 -3.30
N PHE A 128 -0.25 -2.53 -2.31
CA PHE A 128 -1.64 -2.61 -1.89
C PHE A 128 -1.84 -1.75 -0.64
N ARG A 129 -2.86 -0.91 -0.68
CA ARG A 129 -3.34 -0.17 0.49
C ARG A 129 -4.82 -0.47 0.70
N PRO A 130 -5.16 -1.38 1.63
CA PRO A 130 -6.53 -1.69 1.99
C PRO A 130 -7.30 -0.42 2.37
N ILE A 131 -8.52 -0.31 1.86
CA ILE A 131 -9.45 0.71 2.30
C ILE A 131 -10.21 0.08 3.46
N THR A 132 -9.82 0.42 4.69
CA THR A 132 -10.60 0.05 5.86
C THR A 132 -11.94 0.76 5.77
N PRO A 133 -13.09 0.08 5.86
CA PRO A 133 -14.34 0.76 6.06
C PRO A 133 -14.20 1.54 7.38
N GLU A 134 -14.31 2.86 7.31
CA GLU A 134 -14.52 3.65 8.51
C GLU A 134 -15.77 3.11 9.17
N TYR A 135 -15.63 2.55 10.38
CA TYR A 135 -16.78 2.16 11.18
C TYR A 135 -17.64 3.41 11.40
N THR A 136 -18.70 3.58 10.61
CA THR A 136 -19.84 4.39 11.03
C THR A 136 -20.51 3.63 12.17
N VAL A 137 -20.17 4.00 13.40
CA VAL A 137 -20.97 3.69 14.57
C VAL A 137 -22.30 4.43 14.37
N VAL A 138 -23.32 3.68 13.97
CA VAL A 138 -24.73 4.11 14.01
C VAL A 138 -25.30 3.88 15.41
#